data_AF-A0A2G2LEQ2-F1
#
_entry.id   AF-A0A2G2LEQ2-F1
#
_cell.length_a   1.000
_cell.length_b   1.000
_cell.length_c   1.000
_cell.angle_alpha   90.00
_cell.angle_beta   90.00
_cell.angle_gamma   90.00
#
_symmetry.space_group_name_H-M   'P 1'
#
loop_
_entity.id
_entity.type
_entity.pdbx_description
1 polymer ?
#
loop_
_entity_poly.entity_id
_entity_poly.type
_entity_poly.pdbx_seq_one_letter_code
_entity_poly.pdbx_strand_id
1 'polypeptide(L)' 'MTPEPQTKLRDPQGHTRSDAVLYLVAILPELAEIAKMAGIEDLGQQIDQAANLARQALSRP' A
#
# COMPACT_ATOMS: atom_id res chain seq x y z
N MET A 1 -11.58 -25.57 20.50
CA MET A 1 -11.13 -25.06 19.18
C MET A 1 -10.17 -23.91 19.44
N THR A 2 -8.87 -24.15 19.31
CA THR A 2 -7.86 -23.09 19.31
C THR A 2 -7.86 -22.47 17.92
N PRO A 3 -8.05 -21.14 17.78
CA PRO A 3 -7.98 -20.50 16.47
C PRO A 3 -6.55 -20.67 15.94
N GLU A 4 -6.41 -21.31 14.79
CA GLU A 4 -5.13 -21.40 14.09
C GLU A 4 -4.61 -19.98 13.83
N PRO A 5 -3.31 -19.72 14.05
CA PRO A 5 -2.74 -18.41 13.80
C PRO A 5 -2.98 -18.09 12.33
N GLN A 6 -3.63 -16.96 12.04
CA GLN A 6 -3.86 -16.46 10.68
C GLN A 6 -2.55 -16.57 9.92
N THR A 7 -2.44 -17.63 9.12
CA THR A 7 -1.26 -17.96 8.35
C THR A 7 -0.98 -16.74 7.51
N LYS A 8 0.14 -16.04 7.79
CA LYS A 8 0.58 -14.89 7.01
C LYS A 8 0.51 -15.31 5.55
N LEU A 9 -0.52 -14.86 4.82
CA LEU A 9 -0.72 -15.22 3.42
C LEU A 9 0.53 -14.71 2.69
N ARG A 10 1.40 -15.66 2.35
CA ARG A 10 2.60 -15.43 1.56
C ARG A 10 2.28 -15.79 0.12
N ASP A 11 2.70 -14.95 -0.81
CA ASP A 11 2.63 -15.26 -2.22
C ASP A 11 3.69 -16.34 -2.60
N PRO A 12 3.69 -16.85 -3.85
CA PRO A 12 4.67 -17.84 -4.31
C PRO A 12 6.14 -17.40 -4.22
N GLN A 13 6.39 -16.10 -4.06
CA GLN A 13 7.72 -15.50 -3.93
C GLN A 13 8.10 -15.26 -2.45
N GLY A 14 7.22 -15.63 -1.51
CA GLY A 14 7.45 -15.53 -0.08
C GLY A 14 7.10 -14.17 0.54
N HIS A 15 6.54 -13.24 -0.23
CA HIS A 15 6.12 -11.93 0.26
C HIS A 15 4.81 -12.06 1.02
N THR A 16 4.76 -11.47 2.20
CA THR A 16 3.52 -11.33 2.96
C THR A 16 2.66 -10.21 2.37
N ARG A 17 1.37 -10.24 2.67
CA ARG A 17 0.48 -9.08 2.42
C ARG A 17 1.05 -7.77 3.00
N SER A 18 1.72 -7.83 4.14
CA SER A 18 2.38 -6.67 4.76
C SER A 18 3.52 -6.13 3.89
N ASP A 19 4.30 -7.01 3.26
CA ASP A 19 5.38 -6.61 2.34
C ASP A 19 4.80 -5.95 1.10
N ALA A 20 3.73 -6.50 0.52
CA ALA A 20 3.05 -5.91 -0.63
C ALA A 20 2.50 -4.50 -0.34
N VAL A 21 1.91 -4.30 0.84
CA VAL A 21 1.43 -2.97 1.28
C VAL A 21 2.60 -2.01 1.49
N LEU A 22 3.72 -2.49 2.02
CA LEU A 22 4.92 -1.68 2.23
C LEU A 22 5.55 -1.23 0.90
N TYR A 23 5.66 -2.12 -0.08
CA TYR A 23 6.12 -1.77 -1.43
C TYR A 23 5.16 -0.81 -2.13
N LEU A 24 3.85 -1.01 -1.99
CA LEU A 24 2.85 -0.08 -2.53
C LEU A 24 3.03 1.33 -1.96
N VAL A 25 3.16 1.46 -0.63
CA VAL A 25 3.37 2.76 0.03
C VAL A 25 4.63 3.46 -0.47
N ALA A 26 5.69 2.71 -0.78
CA ALA A 26 6.95 3.27 -1.28
C ALA A 26 6.83 3.87 -2.69
N ILE A 27 5.97 3.31 -3.56
CA ILE A 27 5.84 3.70 -4.97
C ILE A 27 4.80 4.81 -5.18
N LEU A 28 3.77 4.89 -4.33
CA LEU A 28 2.68 5.87 -4.48
C LEU A 28 3.15 7.34 -4.63
N PRO A 29 4.16 7.85 -3.90
CA PRO A 29 4.62 9.23 -4.09
C PRO A 29 5.15 9.51 -5.51
N GLU A 30 5.88 8.56 -6.10
CA GLU A 30 6.40 8.70 -7.46
C GLU A 30 5.26 8.71 -8.49
N LEU A 31 4.24 7.86 -8.29
CA LEU A 31 3.03 7.89 -9.12
C LEU A 31 2.25 9.20 -8.99
N ALA A 32 2.18 9.80 -7.80
CA ALA A 32 1.53 11.09 -7.60
C ALA A 32 2.24 12.21 -8.37
N GLU A 33 3.58 12.22 -8.37
CA GLU A 33 4.37 13.18 -9.15
C GLU A 33 4.18 12.98 -10.67
N ILE A 34 4.15 11.72 -11.14
CA ILE A 34 3.85 11.42 -12.55
C ILE A 34 2.47 11.95 -12.95
N ALA A 35 1.45 11.75 -12.10
CA ALA A 35 0.10 12.26 -12.35
C ALA A 35 0.06 13.80 -12.42
N LYS A 36 0.77 14.50 -11.51
CA LYS A 36 0.91 15.96 -11.53
C LYS A 36 1.61 16.45 -12.79
N MET A 37 2.70 15.80 -13.20
CA MET A 37 3.42 16.12 -14.45
C MET A 37 2.56 15.92 -15.69
N ALA A 38 1.67 14.93 -15.67
CA ALA A 38 0.69 14.68 -16.72
C ALA A 38 -0.52 15.64 -16.70
N GLY A 39 -0.61 16.54 -15.71
CA GLY A 39 -1.74 17.46 -15.54
C GLY A 39 -3.02 16.78 -15.04
N ILE A 40 -2.92 15.60 -14.42
CA ILE A 40 -4.05 14.82 -13.90
C ILE A 40 -4.15 15.05 -12.38
N GLU A 41 -4.67 16.22 -12.01
CA GLU A 41 -4.68 16.68 -10.60
C GLU A 41 -5.51 15.78 -9.68
N ASP A 42 -6.65 15.26 -10.15
CA ASP A 42 -7.54 14.41 -9.38
C ASP A 42 -6.88 13.07 -9.02
N LEU A 43 -6.13 12.49 -9.97
CA LEU A 43 -5.37 11.27 -9.75
C LEU A 43 -4.25 11.46 -8.72
N GLY A 44 -3.51 12.58 -8.79
CA GLY A 44 -2.49 12.90 -7.79
C GLY A 44 -3.06 12.95 -6.37
N GLN A 45 -4.21 13.63 -6.19
CA GLN A 45 -4.91 13.70 -4.91
C GLN A 45 -5.39 12.33 -4.41
N GLN A 46 -5.93 11.50 -5.31
CA GLN A 46 -6.38 10.14 -4.96
C GLN A 46 -5.21 9.23 -4.54
N ILE A 47 -4.06 9.36 -5.20
CA ILE A 47 -2.85 8.61 -4.85
C ILE A 47 -2.32 9.02 -3.47
N ASP A 48 -2.29 10.32 -3.17
CA ASP A 48 -1.90 10.82 -1.85
C ASP A 48 -2.84 10.31 -0.74
N GLN A 49 -4.15 10.28 -1.00
CA GLN A 49 -5.13 9.69 -0.08
C GLN A 49 -4.89 8.19 0.14
N ALA A 50 -4.67 7.43 -0.94
CA ALA A 50 -4.36 6.01 -0.87
C ALA A 50 -3.08 5.73 -0.06
N ALA A 51 -2.04 6.54 -0.24
CA ALA A 51 -0.79 6.43 0.50
C ALA A 51 -0.99 6.65 2.00
N ASN A 52 -1.82 7.61 2.38
CA ASN A 52 -2.15 7.87 3.78
C ASN A 52 -2.95 6.73 4.41
N LEU A 53 -3.93 6.16 3.70
CA LEU A 53 -4.71 5.01 4.18
C LEU A 53 -3.83 3.78 4.38
N ALA A 54 -2.92 3.50 3.43
CA ALA A 54 -2.00 2.38 3.52
C ALA A 54 -1.00 2.54 4.69
N ARG A 55 -0.47 3.76 4.92
CA ARG A 55 0.36 4.06 6.10
C ARG A 55 -0.39 3.84 7.41
N GLN A 56 -1.67 4.23 7.49
CA GLN A 56 -2.48 3.99 8.68
C GLN A 56 -2.73 2.50 8.91
N ALA A 57 -2.98 1.72 7.85
CA ALA A 57 -3.17 0.28 7.93
C ALA A 57 -1.93 -0.45 8.48
N LEU A 58 -0.72 0.04 8.16
CA LEU A 58 0.53 -0.50 8.68
C LEU A 58 0.84 -0.08 10.13
N SER A 59 0.23 1.00 10.62
CA SER A 59 0.49 1.57 11.96
C SER A 59 -0.48 1.07 13.04
N ARG A 60 -1.49 0.28 12.66
CA ARG A 60 -2.45 -0.31 13.60
C ARG A 60 -1.83 -1.57 14.23
N PRO A 61 -1.82 -1.69 15.57
CA PRO A 61 -1.24 -2.83 16.28
C PRO A 61 -2.00 -4.13 16.03
#